data_AF-A0A7J9XWT8-F1
#
_entry.id   AF-A0A7J9XWT8-F1
#
_cell.length_a   1.000
_cell.length_b   1.000
_cell.length_c   1.000
_cell.angle_alpha   90.00
_cell.angle_beta   90.00
_cell.angle_gamma   90.00
#
_symmetry.space_group_name_H-M   'P 1'
#
loop_
_entity.id
_entity.type
_entity.pdbx_description
1 polymer ?
#
loop_
_entity_poly.entity_id
_entity_poly.type
_entity_poly.pdbx_seq_one_letter_code
_entity_poly.pdbx_strand_id
1 'polypeptide(L)'
;HPAGEFGASDATAPAELEQEGTGDVGYAIDLARCCLDAGAYMIMIESERITEEVETWRTDVVATIARELGLEKAMFEAAQPEVFGWYVKNYGPDVNPFVDHSQIVQLECLRRGIWGTKSLSGRVLTYPGE
;
A
#
# COMPACT_ATOMS: atom_id res chain seq x y z
N HIS A 1 12.82 -11.83 -13.06
CA HIS A 1 13.37 -11.81 -11.69
C HIS A 1 12.19 -11.99 -10.73
N PRO A 2 12.18 -13.05 -9.92
CA PRO A 2 11.06 -13.29 -9.00
C PRO A 2 11.13 -12.29 -7.84
N ALA A 3 9.99 -11.67 -7.53
CA ALA A 3 9.81 -10.96 -6.27
C ALA A 3 9.93 -11.98 -5.13
N GLY A 4 10.75 -11.69 -4.13
CA GLY A 4 10.78 -12.48 -2.91
C GLY A 4 9.53 -12.14 -2.10
N GLU A 5 8.64 -13.10 -1.99
CA GLU A 5 7.47 -13.06 -1.11
C GLU A 5 7.91 -13.56 0.28
N PHE A 6 7.61 -12.80 1.32
CA PHE A 6 7.80 -13.21 2.72
C PHE A 6 6.44 -13.09 3.41
N GLY A 7 5.74 -14.21 3.58
CA GLY A 7 4.47 -14.25 4.28
C GLY A 7 3.70 -15.54 3.98
N ALA A 8 4.02 -16.63 4.69
CA ALA A 8 3.24 -17.85 4.60
C ALA A 8 1.94 -17.68 5.41
N SER A 9 0.78 -17.72 4.75
CA SER A 9 -0.52 -17.54 5.40
C SER A 9 -0.90 -18.77 6.24
N ASP A 10 -1.04 -18.59 7.56
CA ASP A 10 -1.89 -19.43 8.40
C ASP A 10 -2.81 -18.47 9.17
N ALA A 11 -4.09 -18.46 8.82
CA ALA A 11 -5.07 -17.47 9.26
C ALA A 11 -5.25 -17.52 10.78
N THR A 12 -4.67 -16.54 11.47
CA THR A 12 -4.70 -16.40 12.94
C THR A 12 -5.63 -15.25 13.32
N ALA A 13 -6.39 -15.37 14.41
CA ALA A 13 -7.44 -14.41 14.74
C ALA A 13 -6.86 -13.03 15.14
N PRO A 14 -7.52 -11.90 14.84
CA PRO A 14 -7.01 -10.55 15.13
C PRO A 14 -6.57 -10.32 16.58
N ALA A 15 -7.30 -10.90 17.54
CA ALA A 15 -7.02 -10.77 18.96
C ALA A 15 -5.77 -11.55 19.43
N GLU A 16 -5.32 -12.55 18.68
CA GLU A 16 -4.08 -13.28 18.95
C GLU A 16 -2.88 -12.53 18.35
N LEU A 17 -3.06 -11.86 17.21
CA LEU A 17 -2.06 -11.01 16.55
C LEU A 17 -1.75 -9.73 17.34
N GLU A 18 -2.73 -9.17 18.05
CA GLU A 18 -2.51 -8.06 19.00
C GLU A 18 -1.55 -8.44 20.14
N GLN A 19 -1.52 -9.71 20.54
CA GLN A 19 -0.59 -10.22 21.56
C GLN A 19 0.81 -10.52 21.01
N GLU A 20 0.95 -10.75 19.70
CA GLU A 20 2.26 -10.85 19.03
C GLU A 20 2.95 -9.50 18.83
N GLY A 21 2.26 -8.40 19.15
CA GLY A 21 2.80 -7.04 19.05
C GLY A 21 2.78 -6.52 17.61
N THR A 22 2.58 -5.21 17.50
CA THR A 22 2.78 -4.48 16.23
C THR A 22 4.23 -4.64 15.79
N GLY A 23 4.46 -5.28 14.66
CA GLY A 23 5.79 -5.42 14.07
C GLY A 23 6.52 -4.08 14.01
N ASP A 24 7.81 -4.08 14.31
CA ASP A 24 8.65 -2.89 14.31
C ASP A 24 8.81 -2.37 12.88
N VAL A 25 8.10 -1.28 12.56
CA VAL A 25 8.18 -0.60 11.27
C VAL A 25 9.61 -0.16 10.95
N GLY A 26 10.42 0.15 11.97
CA GLY A 26 11.83 0.51 11.79
C GLY A 26 12.64 -0.65 11.22
N TYR A 27 12.47 -1.85 11.78
CA TYR A 27 13.11 -3.06 11.26
C TYR A 27 12.71 -3.35 9.80
N ALA A 28 11.42 -3.23 9.48
CA ALA A 28 10.93 -3.43 8.12
C ALA A 28 11.55 -2.41 7.13
N ILE A 29 11.70 -1.16 7.54
CA ILE A 29 12.33 -0.10 6.73
C ILE A 29 13.83 -0.38 6.53
N ASP A 30 14.54 -0.83 7.55
CA ASP A 30 15.96 -1.17 7.46
C ASP A 30 16.19 -2.36 6.50
N LEU A 31 15.32 -3.37 6.55
CA LEU A 31 15.34 -4.48 5.60
C LEU A 31 15.04 -4.02 4.17
N ALA A 32 14.00 -3.19 4.00
CA ALA A 32 13.63 -2.61 2.71
C ALA A 32 14.80 -1.82 2.09
N ARG A 33 15.52 -1.03 2.89
CA ARG A 33 16.73 -0.30 2.47
C ARG A 33 17.82 -1.25 2.00
N CYS A 34 18.11 -2.31 2.77
CA CYS A 34 19.07 -3.32 2.35
C CYS A 34 18.70 -3.95 1.00
N CYS A 35 17.42 -4.22 0.75
CA CYS A 35 16.95 -4.75 -0.52
C CYS A 35 17.12 -3.74 -1.67
N LEU A 36 16.79 -2.47 -1.45
CA LEU A 36 16.99 -1.41 -2.44
C LEU A 36 18.47 -1.22 -2.77
N ASP A 37 19.35 -1.22 -1.76
CA ASP A 37 20.80 -1.13 -1.93
C ASP A 37 21.38 -2.34 -2.68
N ALA A 38 20.76 -3.52 -2.52
CA ALA A 38 21.08 -4.73 -3.27
C ALA A 38 20.56 -4.72 -4.73
N GLY A 39 19.83 -3.67 -5.14
CA GLY A 39 19.36 -3.48 -6.51
C GLY A 39 17.89 -3.81 -6.74
N ALA A 40 17.08 -4.02 -5.68
CA ALA A 40 15.64 -4.11 -5.85
C ALA A 40 15.08 -2.81 -6.43
N TYR A 41 14.20 -2.93 -7.43
CA TYR A 41 13.62 -1.75 -8.06
C TYR A 41 12.67 -1.00 -7.12
N MET A 42 11.89 -1.77 -6.35
CA MET A 42 10.77 -1.34 -5.51
C MET A 42 10.51 -2.41 -4.44
N ILE A 43 9.91 -2.03 -3.33
CA ILE A 43 9.52 -2.87 -2.21
C ILE A 43 8.01 -2.97 -2.17
N MET A 44 7.47 -4.19 -2.21
CA MET A 44 6.06 -4.44 -2.01
C MET A 44 5.80 -4.58 -0.50
N ILE A 45 4.77 -3.90 -0.02
CA ILE A 45 4.36 -3.82 1.38
C ILE A 45 3.02 -4.53 1.50
N GLU A 46 3.04 -5.67 2.18
CA GLU A 46 1.84 -6.47 2.46
C GLU A 46 0.88 -5.68 3.36
N SER A 47 -0.41 -5.97 3.21
CA SER A 47 -1.47 -5.26 3.94
C SER A 47 -1.73 -5.82 5.34
N GLU A 48 -1.17 -6.99 5.67
CA GLU A 48 -1.25 -7.66 6.97
C GLU A 48 -0.82 -6.71 8.10
N ARG A 49 -1.63 -6.62 9.15
CA ARG A 49 -1.43 -5.74 10.32
C ARG A 49 -1.34 -4.24 9.99
N ILE A 50 -1.66 -3.82 8.76
CA ILE A 50 -1.74 -2.41 8.33
C ILE A 50 -3.17 -2.02 7.97
N THR A 51 -3.75 -2.70 6.99
CA THR A 51 -5.16 -2.52 6.57
C THR A 51 -5.98 -3.80 6.67
N GLU A 52 -5.32 -4.94 6.87
CA GLU A 52 -5.93 -6.24 7.19
C GLU A 52 -5.59 -6.65 8.63
N GLU A 53 -6.44 -7.46 9.25
CA GLU A 53 -6.26 -7.99 10.62
C GLU A 53 -6.10 -6.91 11.72
N VAL A 54 -6.62 -5.71 11.49
CA VAL A 54 -6.61 -4.60 12.45
C VAL A 54 -8.00 -4.01 12.65
N GLU A 55 -8.32 -3.57 13.87
CA GLU A 55 -9.57 -2.84 14.12
C GLU A 55 -9.55 -1.43 13.52
N THR A 56 -8.37 -0.80 13.47
CA THR A 56 -8.15 0.54 12.92
C THR A 56 -6.94 0.51 12.01
N TRP A 57 -7.08 1.04 10.79
CA TRP A 57 -5.99 1.10 9.83
C TRP A 57 -4.79 1.88 10.38
N ARG A 58 -3.61 1.27 10.27
CA ARG A 58 -2.34 1.84 10.70
C ARG A 58 -1.76 2.80 9.66
N THR A 59 -2.49 3.87 9.40
CA THR A 59 -2.09 4.92 8.46
C THR A 59 -0.79 5.63 8.85
N ASP A 60 -0.39 5.56 10.13
CA ASP A 60 0.91 5.97 10.65
C ASP A 60 2.08 5.15 10.06
N VAL A 61 1.89 3.84 9.88
CA VAL A 61 2.89 2.96 9.26
C VAL A 61 3.07 3.32 7.81
N VAL A 62 1.96 3.45 7.08
CA VAL A 62 1.98 3.84 5.66
C VAL A 62 2.70 5.17 5.48
N ALA A 63 2.38 6.17 6.31
CA ALA A 63 3.04 7.47 6.27
C ALA A 63 4.54 7.39 6.59
N THR A 64 4.93 6.53 7.53
CA THR A 64 6.34 6.31 7.89
C THR A 64 7.11 5.66 6.75
N ILE A 65 6.56 4.61 6.13
CA ILE A 65 7.16 3.92 4.98
C ILE A 65 7.29 4.88 3.79
N ALA A 66 6.21 5.60 3.45
CA ALA A 66 6.23 6.56 2.35
C ALA A 66 7.28 7.66 2.56
N ARG A 67 7.47 8.12 3.80
CA ARG A 67 8.48 9.13 4.15
C ARG A 67 9.91 8.59 4.07
N GLU A 68 10.14 7.35 4.49
CA GLU A 68 11.48 6.78 4.63
C GLU A 68 12.01 6.10 3.36
N LEU A 69 11.12 5.56 2.53
CA LEU A 69 11.46 4.87 1.29
C LEU A 69 11.12 5.67 0.02
N GLY A 70 10.14 6.57 0.08
CA GLY A 70 9.56 7.23 -1.09
C GLY A 70 8.45 6.40 -1.75
N LEU A 71 7.43 7.09 -2.28
CA LEU A 71 6.28 6.44 -2.94
C LEU A 71 6.68 5.73 -4.25
N GLU A 72 7.74 6.20 -4.89
CA GLU A 72 8.32 5.64 -6.11
C GLU A 72 9.08 4.32 -5.86
N LYS A 73 9.38 4.01 -4.59
CA LYS A 73 10.06 2.76 -4.17
C LYS A 73 9.17 1.85 -3.34
N ALA A 74 7.95 2.24 -3.03
CA ALA A 74 6.99 1.43 -2.30
C ALA A 74 5.78 1.08 -3.18
N MET A 75 5.39 -0.20 -3.15
CA MET A 75 4.13 -0.69 -3.70
C MET A 75 3.29 -1.23 -2.54
N PHE A 76 2.10 -0.68 -2.30
CA PHE A 76 1.25 -1.10 -1.18
C PHE A 76 0.19 -2.07 -1.63
N GLU A 77 0.05 -3.21 -0.96
CA GLU A 77 -1.08 -4.09 -1.19
C GLU A 77 -2.40 -3.38 -0.87
N ALA A 78 -3.36 -3.54 -1.78
CA ALA A 78 -4.66 -2.90 -1.71
C ALA A 78 -5.74 -3.83 -2.30
N ALA A 79 -5.91 -5.01 -1.68
CA ALA A 79 -6.80 -6.06 -2.16
C ALA A 79 -8.30 -5.68 -2.20
N GLN A 80 -8.70 -4.57 -1.57
CA GLN A 80 -10.09 -4.10 -1.54
C GLN A 80 -10.24 -2.68 -2.13
N PRO A 81 -11.36 -2.36 -2.81
CA PRO A 81 -11.55 -1.06 -3.43
C PRO A 81 -11.47 0.17 -2.52
N GLU A 82 -11.85 0.01 -1.26
CA GLU A 82 -11.70 1.08 -0.26
C GLU A 82 -10.24 1.38 0.07
N VAL A 83 -9.36 0.39 0.02
CA VAL A 83 -7.94 0.51 0.35
C VAL A 83 -7.21 1.27 -0.76
N PHE A 84 -7.29 0.85 -2.02
CA PHE A 84 -6.67 1.62 -3.12
C PHE A 84 -7.35 2.98 -3.28
N GLY A 85 -8.64 3.07 -2.95
CA GLY A 85 -9.38 4.33 -2.89
C GLY A 85 -8.76 5.33 -1.91
N TRP A 86 -8.38 4.85 -0.74
CA TRP A 86 -7.70 5.64 0.28
C TRP A 86 -6.27 6.03 -0.15
N TYR A 87 -5.51 5.11 -0.74
CA TYR A 87 -4.16 5.43 -1.26
C TYR A 87 -4.19 6.54 -2.30
N VAL A 88 -5.04 6.43 -3.33
CA VAL A 88 -5.18 7.45 -4.38
C VAL A 88 -5.63 8.80 -3.80
N LYS A 89 -6.50 8.77 -2.79
CA LYS A 89 -6.98 9.98 -2.12
C LYS A 89 -5.87 10.73 -1.37
N ASN A 90 -5.01 10.01 -0.66
CA ASN A 90 -4.04 10.61 0.27
C ASN A 90 -2.67 10.85 -0.37
N TYR A 91 -2.29 10.03 -1.36
CA TYR A 91 -0.97 10.08 -2.00
C TYR A 91 -1.04 10.43 -3.50
N GLY A 92 -2.24 10.59 -4.05
CA GLY A 92 -2.44 10.95 -5.45
C GLY A 92 -2.54 9.75 -6.40
N PRO A 93 -2.86 10.00 -7.68
CA PRO A 93 -3.12 8.96 -8.66
C PRO A 93 -1.89 8.09 -8.99
N ASP A 94 -0.68 8.61 -8.76
CA ASP A 94 0.58 7.94 -9.13
C ASP A 94 1.13 6.99 -8.05
N VAL A 95 0.46 6.86 -6.90
CA VAL A 95 0.79 5.84 -5.89
C VAL A 95 0.78 4.45 -6.52
N ASN A 96 1.64 3.53 -6.08
CA ASN A 96 1.75 2.18 -6.61
C ASN A 96 0.94 1.17 -5.75
N PRO A 97 -0.34 0.88 -6.04
CA PRO A 97 -1.04 -0.19 -5.36
C PRO A 97 -0.80 -1.55 -6.04
N PHE A 98 -0.67 -2.61 -5.26
CA PHE A 98 -0.81 -3.99 -5.72
C PHE A 98 -2.27 -4.40 -5.55
N VAL A 99 -2.95 -4.68 -6.68
CA VAL A 99 -4.39 -4.98 -6.74
C VAL A 99 -4.64 -6.24 -7.54
N ASP A 100 -5.78 -6.89 -7.30
CA ASP A 100 -6.21 -8.01 -8.14
C ASP A 100 -6.53 -7.56 -9.57
N HIS A 101 -6.30 -8.46 -10.53
CA HIS A 101 -6.56 -8.23 -11.94
C HIS A 101 -8.00 -7.80 -12.26
N SER A 102 -8.99 -8.26 -11.49
CA SER A 102 -10.40 -7.89 -11.67
C SER A 102 -10.70 -6.43 -11.30
N GLN A 103 -9.83 -5.78 -10.53
CA GLN A 103 -10.03 -4.43 -10.00
C GLN A 103 -9.37 -3.33 -10.85
N ILE A 104 -8.58 -3.70 -11.86
CA ILE A 104 -7.79 -2.77 -12.68
C ILE A 104 -8.65 -1.65 -13.28
N VAL A 105 -9.83 -1.99 -13.83
CA VAL A 105 -10.72 -1.00 -14.44
C VAL A 105 -11.20 0.03 -13.41
N GLN A 106 -11.55 -0.43 -12.21
CA GLN A 106 -12.03 0.45 -11.15
C GLN A 106 -10.92 1.39 -10.64
N LEU A 107 -9.70 0.87 -10.45
CA LEU A 107 -8.53 1.68 -10.08
C LEU A 107 -8.23 2.74 -11.14
N GLU A 108 -8.24 2.38 -12.42
CA GLU A 108 -7.94 3.34 -13.50
C GLU A 108 -9.03 4.41 -13.63
N CYS A 109 -10.30 4.04 -13.48
CA CYS A 109 -11.38 5.02 -13.43
C CYS A 109 -11.23 5.99 -12.25
N LEU A 110 -10.72 5.51 -11.10
CA LEU A 110 -10.44 6.36 -9.95
C LEU A 110 -9.27 7.31 -10.20
N ARG A 111 -8.15 6.82 -10.75
CA ARG A 111 -6.97 7.63 -11.08
C ARG A 111 -7.27 8.74 -12.08
N ARG A 112 -8.25 8.53 -12.97
CA ARG A 112 -8.73 9.54 -13.92
C ARG A 112 -9.81 10.48 -13.36
N GLY A 113 -10.24 10.27 -12.12
CA GLY A 113 -11.31 11.06 -11.49
C GLY A 113 -12.70 10.88 -12.10
N ILE A 114 -12.89 9.87 -12.97
CA ILE A 114 -14.15 9.60 -13.67
C ILE A 114 -15.09 8.69 -12.86
N TRP A 115 -14.58 8.05 -11.81
CA TRP A 115 -15.34 7.18 -10.90
C TRP A 115 -14.80 7.35 -9.47
N GLY A 116 -15.67 7.26 -8.47
CA GLY A 116 -15.28 7.32 -7.05
C GLY A 116 -16.41 7.79 -6.15
N THR A 117 -16.16 7.83 -4.83
CA THR A 117 -17.11 8.44 -3.89
C THR A 117 -17.21 9.96 -4.14
N LYS A 118 -18.23 10.63 -3.59
CA LYS A 118 -18.38 12.11 -3.67
C LYS A 118 -17.11 12.89 -3.27
N SER A 119 -16.21 12.28 -2.50
CA SER A 119 -14.95 12.91 -2.09
C SER A 119 -13.83 12.83 -3.14
N LEU A 120 -13.91 11.92 -4.12
CA LEU A 120 -12.84 11.61 -5.08
C LEU A 120 -13.19 11.95 -6.54
N SER A 121 -14.46 11.85 -6.93
CA SER A 121 -14.89 12.16 -8.30
C SER A 121 -14.63 13.63 -8.66
N GLY A 122 -13.97 13.87 -9.79
CA GLY A 122 -13.64 15.21 -10.30
C GLY A 122 -12.58 16.00 -9.52
N ARG A 123 -11.90 15.38 -8.54
CA ARG A 123 -10.86 16.04 -7.72
C ARG A 123 -9.45 15.48 -7.89
N VAL A 124 -9.32 14.38 -8.64
CA VAL A 124 -8.01 13.84 -9.02
C VAL A 124 -7.52 14.62 -10.24
N LEU A 125 -6.53 15.49 -10.03
CA LEU A 125 -5.88 16.27 -11.07
C LEU A 125 -4.55 15.60 -11.42
N THR A 126 -4.45 15.07 -12.63
CA THR A 126 -3.16 14.69 -13.24
C THR A 126 -2.68 15.85 -14.09
N TYR A 127 -1.52 16.42 -13.75
CA TYR A 127 -0.81 17.31 -14.67
C TYR A 127 0.05 16.43 -15.56
N PRO A 128 -0.12 16.45 -16.90
CA PRO A 128 0.85 15.84 -17.77
C PRO A 128 2.18 16.59 -17.57
N GLY A 129 3.19 15.89 -17.05
CA GLY A 129 4.55 16.41 -17.02
C GLY A 129 5.05 16.63 -18.45
N GLU A 130 5.72 17.76 -18.68
CA GLU A 130 6.47 18.02 -19.91
C GLU A 130 7.65 17.05 -20.10
#